data_AF-M3XZV6-F1
#
_entry.id   AF-M3XZV6-F1
#
_cell.length_a   1.000
_cell.length_b   1.000
_cell.length_c   1.000
_cell.angle_alpha   90.00
_cell.angle_beta   90.00
_cell.angle_gamma   90.00
#
_symmetry.space_group_name_H-M   'P 1'
#
loop_
_entity.id
_entity.type
_entity.pdbx_description
1 polymer ?
#
loop_
_entity_poly.entity_id
_entity_poly.type
_entity_poly.pdbx_seq_one_letter_code
_entity_poly.pdbx_strand_id
1 'polypeptide(L)'
;MTAVEVGVVAIKGLFSGRYLAMNKRGRLYASESYNAECEFVERIHELGYNTYASRLYRSAPGGPGAQRQPGAERLWYVSVNGKGRPRRGFKTRRTQKSSWFLPRVLDHKDHEMVRLLQSGAGLRGGRPGSPGKGPRPRRQRRRQRKRSRRGGA
;
A
#
# COMPACT_ATOMS: atom_id res chain seq x y z
N MET A 1 7.09 -10.01 -10.13
CA MET A 1 8.14 -9.11 -9.59
C MET A 1 9.28 -9.13 -10.59
N THR A 2 9.91 -7.99 -10.85
CA THR A 2 10.98 -7.89 -11.87
C THR A 2 12.23 -7.31 -11.23
N ALA A 3 13.37 -7.94 -11.45
CA ALA A 3 14.66 -7.37 -11.07
C ALA A 3 14.97 -6.19 -12.01
N VAL A 4 15.28 -5.04 -11.44
CA VAL A 4 15.73 -3.86 -12.19
C VAL A 4 17.24 -3.73 -12.17
N GLU A 5 17.86 -4.19 -11.07
CA GLU A 5 19.31 -4.25 -10.85
C GLU A 5 19.59 -5.35 -9.81
N VAL A 6 20.86 -5.70 -9.62
CA VAL A 6 21.27 -6.65 -8.58
C VAL A 6 20.76 -6.20 -7.21
N GLY A 7 19.84 -6.99 -6.64
CA GLY A 7 19.23 -6.71 -5.34
C GLY A 7 18.26 -5.52 -5.34
N VAL A 8 17.78 -5.06 -6.49
CA VAL A 8 16.73 -4.04 -6.62
C VAL A 8 15.59 -4.59 -7.47
N VAL A 9 14.36 -4.45 -6.97
CA VAL A 9 13.16 -4.99 -7.60
C VAL A 9 12.09 -3.91 -7.83
N ALA A 10 11.28 -4.15 -8.85
CA ALA A 10 10.00 -3.49 -9.06
C ALA A 10 8.85 -4.49 -8.86
N ILE A 11 7.81 -4.05 -8.17
CA ILE A 11 6.66 -4.90 -7.81
C ILE A 11 5.43 -4.37 -8.55
N LYS A 12 4.89 -5.15 -9.48
CA LYS A 12 3.70 -4.81 -10.27
C LYS A 12 2.53 -5.72 -9.90
N GLY A 13 1.37 -5.14 -9.62
CA GLY A 13 0.12 -5.88 -9.48
C GLY A 13 -0.39 -6.32 -10.83
N LEU A 14 -0.63 -7.62 -11.02
CA LEU A 14 -1.06 -8.18 -12.30
C LEU A 14 -2.43 -7.66 -12.72
N PHE A 15 -3.42 -7.73 -11.82
CA PHE A 15 -4.80 -7.31 -12.12
C PHE A 15 -4.97 -5.79 -12.27
N SER A 16 -4.27 -4.99 -11.46
CA SER A 16 -4.36 -3.54 -11.54
C SER A 16 -3.46 -2.95 -12.63
N GLY A 17 -2.45 -3.70 -13.08
CA GLY A 17 -1.40 -3.20 -13.97
C GLY A 17 -0.51 -2.12 -13.35
N ARG A 18 -0.64 -1.83 -12.05
CA ARG A 18 0.05 -0.74 -11.35
C ARG A 18 1.27 -1.21 -10.58
N TYR A 19 2.28 -0.37 -10.50
CA TYR A 19 3.48 -0.60 -9.69
C TYR A 19 3.25 -0.18 -8.25
N LEU A 20 3.72 -0.98 -7.30
CA LEU A 20 3.88 -0.52 -5.93
C LEU A 20 4.95 0.57 -5.91
N ALA A 21 4.67 1.68 -5.25
CA ALA A 21 5.59 2.79 -5.10
C ALA A 21 5.51 3.40 -3.71
N MET A 22 6.58 4.07 -3.27
CA MET A 22 6.62 4.78 -2.00
C MET A 22 7.04 6.23 -2.21
N ASN A 23 6.19 7.18 -1.81
CA ASN A 23 6.50 8.59 -1.97
C ASN A 23 7.35 9.19 -0.85
N LYS A 24 7.82 10.43 -1.04
CA LYS A 24 8.59 11.21 -0.05
C LYS A 24 7.95 11.37 1.34
N ARG A 25 6.63 11.15 1.47
CA ARG A 25 5.91 11.16 2.76
C ARG A 25 5.87 9.77 3.41
N GLY A 26 6.58 8.80 2.83
CA GLY A 26 6.62 7.40 3.22
C GLY A 26 5.30 6.66 2.97
N ARG A 27 4.39 7.19 2.16
CA ARG A 27 3.12 6.49 1.87
C ARG A 27 3.32 5.53 0.70
N LEU A 28 2.91 4.29 0.89
CA LEU A 28 2.76 3.32 -0.20
C LEU A 28 1.54 3.67 -1.04
N TYR A 29 1.68 3.57 -2.36
CA TYR A 29 0.62 3.82 -3.32
C TYR A 29 0.81 2.95 -4.58
N ALA A 30 -0.21 2.91 -5.43
CA ALA A 30 -0.18 2.21 -6.71
C ALA A 30 0.07 3.21 -7.84
N SER A 31 1.25 3.18 -8.44
CA SER A 31 1.67 4.02 -9.56
C SER A 31 1.23 3.42 -10.89
N GLU A 32 0.68 4.24 -11.79
CA GLU A 32 0.28 3.81 -13.14
C GLU A 32 1.47 3.59 -14.06
N SER A 33 2.47 4.48 -13.97
CA SER A 33 3.74 4.38 -14.68
C SER A 33 4.87 3.94 -13.75
N TYR A 34 5.87 3.28 -14.34
CA TYR A 34 7.13 3.01 -13.65
C TYR A 34 7.91 4.31 -13.40
N ASN A 35 8.53 4.44 -12.24
CA ASN A 35 9.38 5.57 -11.85
C ASN A 35 10.31 5.17 -10.69
N ALA A 36 11.20 6.07 -10.29
CA ALA A 36 12.17 5.83 -9.21
C ALA A 36 11.53 5.52 -7.84
N GLU A 37 10.28 5.94 -7.59
CA GLU A 37 9.56 5.59 -6.34
C GLU A 37 9.10 4.11 -6.33
N CYS A 38 9.16 3.42 -7.47
CA CYS A 38 8.80 2.00 -7.64
C CYS A 38 9.95 1.02 -7.35
N GLU A 39 11.15 1.54 -7.07
CA GLU A 39 12.35 0.72 -6.85
C GLU A 39 12.56 0.40 -5.38
N PHE A 40 12.66 -0.90 -5.09
CA PHE A 40 12.91 -1.39 -3.75
C PHE A 40 14.15 -2.25 -3.70
N VAL A 41 15.05 -1.95 -2.76
CA VAL A 41 16.20 -2.79 -2.44
C VAL A 41 15.69 -4.03 -1.71
N GLU A 42 15.88 -5.19 -2.33
CA GLU A 42 15.58 -6.50 -1.75
C GLU A 42 16.79 -7.00 -0.95
N ARG A 43 16.53 -7.44 0.28
CA ARG A 43 17.51 -8.11 1.14
C ARG A 43 16.87 -9.30 1.83
N ILE A 44 17.61 -10.40 1.87
CA ILE A 44 17.26 -11.59 2.64
C ILE A 44 17.51 -11.28 4.12
N HIS A 45 16.49 -11.51 4.94
CA HIS A 45 16.56 -11.50 6.38
C HIS A 45 17.09 -12.85 6.87
N GLU A 46 17.75 -12.85 8.02
CA GLU A 46 18.40 -14.02 8.64
C GLU A 46 17.49 -15.25 8.84
N LEU A 47 16.17 -15.07 8.75
CA LEU A 47 15.15 -16.11 8.92
C LEU A 47 14.52 -16.57 7.59
N GLY A 48 15.14 -16.26 6.44
CA GLY A 48 14.64 -16.64 5.11
C GLY A 48 13.47 -15.80 4.58
N TYR A 49 13.13 -14.70 5.26
CA TYR A 49 12.16 -13.71 4.77
C TYR A 49 12.88 -12.64 3.94
N ASN A 50 12.15 -11.98 3.05
CA ASN A 50 12.66 -10.83 2.30
C ASN A 50 12.19 -9.51 2.92
N THR A 51 13.03 -8.50 2.80
CA THR A 51 12.71 -7.11 3.13
C THR A 51 12.87 -6.24 1.89
N TYR A 52 12.01 -5.22 1.79
CA TYR A 52 11.98 -4.30 0.65
C TYR A 52 12.11 -2.88 1.16
N ALA A 53 13.27 -2.25 0.96
CA ALA A 53 13.50 -0.85 1.34
C ALA A 53 13.36 0.06 0.14
N SER A 54 12.75 1.25 0.29
CA SER A 54 12.76 2.27 -0.76
C SER A 54 14.21 2.59 -1.14
N ARG A 55 14.52 2.53 -2.43
CA ARG A 55 15.85 2.92 -2.93
C ARG A 55 16.07 4.42 -2.78
N LEU A 56 15.00 5.19 -2.99
CA LEU A 56 15.03 6.65 -3.03
C LEU A 56 14.93 7.30 -1.65
N TYR A 57 14.15 6.73 -0.73
CA TYR A 57 13.81 7.38 0.55
C TYR A 57 14.42 6.72 1.77
N ARG A 58 15.07 7.56 2.57
CA ARG A 58 15.69 7.24 3.87
C ARG A 58 15.71 8.48 4.75
N SER A 59 15.87 8.28 6.04
CA SER A 59 16.06 9.38 7.00
C SER A 59 17.52 9.42 7.43
N ALA A 60 18.06 10.64 7.48
CA ALA A 60 19.40 10.86 8.01
C ALA A 60 19.48 10.38 9.49
N PRO A 61 20.66 9.96 9.93
CA PRO A 61 20.92 9.75 11.35
C PRO A 61 20.98 11.13 12.03
N GLY A 62 19.99 11.43 12.87
CA GLY A 62 19.97 12.65 13.69
C GLY A 62 18.94 13.70 13.25
N GLY A 63 18.07 14.09 14.18
CA GLY A 63 17.32 15.34 14.11
C GLY A 63 17.99 16.42 14.97
N PRO A 64 17.51 17.68 14.93
CA PRO A 64 18.01 18.72 15.83
C PRO A 64 17.90 18.26 17.29
N GLY A 65 19.02 18.08 17.98
CA GLY A 65 19.09 17.61 19.37
C GLY A 65 19.47 16.14 19.58
N ALA A 66 19.74 15.36 18.53
CA ALA A 66 20.23 13.98 18.67
C ALA A 66 21.75 13.96 18.88
N GLN A 67 22.19 14.27 20.10
CA GLN A 67 23.58 14.12 20.54
C GLN A 67 23.89 12.63 20.77
N ARG A 68 23.87 11.81 19.71
CA ARG A 68 24.30 10.40 19.76
C ARG A 68 25.00 10.02 18.46
N GLN A 69 25.94 9.09 18.62
CA GLN A 69 26.90 8.53 17.65
C GLN A 69 26.46 8.55 16.18
N PRO A 70 27.41 8.63 15.22
CA PRO A 70 27.12 8.53 13.79
C PRO A 70 26.37 7.22 13.51
N GLY A 71 25.05 7.29 13.44
CA GLY A 71 24.20 6.13 13.18
C GLY A 71 24.19 5.83 11.69
N ALA A 72 23.93 4.59 11.31
CA ALA A 72 23.61 4.27 9.91
C ALA A 72 22.31 4.99 9.48
N GLU A 73 22.24 5.39 8.20
CA GLU A 73 21.02 5.95 7.62
C GLU A 73 19.81 5.04 7.88
N ARG A 74 18.68 5.63 8.24
CA ARG A 74 17.46 4.86 8.49
C ARG A 74 16.71 4.67 7.18
N LEU A 75 16.83 3.47 6.61
CA LEU A 75 16.05 3.04 5.46
C LEU A 75 14.55 2.94 5.77
N TRP A 76 13.73 3.15 4.74
CA TRP A 76 12.27 3.05 4.82
C TRP A 76 11.80 1.79 4.12
N TYR A 77 11.03 0.95 4.82
CA TYR A 77 10.62 -0.37 4.35
C TYR A 77 9.16 -0.37 3.91
N VAL A 78 8.85 -1.18 2.90
CA VAL A 78 7.49 -1.67 2.66
C VAL A 78 7.06 -2.42 3.92
N SER A 79 5.86 -2.15 4.41
CA SER A 79 5.37 -2.79 5.63
C SER A 79 3.86 -2.77 5.71
N VAL A 80 3.28 -3.85 6.20
CA VAL A 80 1.86 -4.01 6.49
C VAL A 80 1.66 -4.33 7.97
N ASN A 81 0.69 -3.69 8.61
CA ASN A 81 0.38 -3.97 10.02
C ASN A 81 -0.44 -5.27 10.16
N GLY A 82 -0.69 -5.71 11.40
CA GLY A 82 -1.48 -6.92 11.68
C GLY A 82 -2.94 -6.87 11.19
N LYS A 83 -3.44 -5.69 10.78
CA LYS A 83 -4.76 -5.52 10.15
C LYS A 83 -4.67 -5.48 8.61
N GLY A 84 -3.51 -5.80 8.04
CA GLY A 84 -3.24 -5.74 6.59
C GLY A 84 -3.11 -4.33 6.01
N ARG A 85 -3.10 -3.27 6.83
CA ARG A 85 -2.99 -1.89 6.34
C ARG A 85 -1.52 -1.49 6.11
N PRO A 86 -1.22 -0.77 5.02
CA PRO A 86 0.13 -0.29 4.77
C PRO A 86 0.59 0.70 5.85
N ARG A 87 1.86 0.61 6.23
CA ARG A 87 2.52 1.52 7.18
C ARG A 87 3.34 2.57 6.44
N ARG A 88 3.59 3.71 7.13
CA ARG A 88 4.45 4.76 6.56
C ARG A 88 5.92 4.38 6.68
N GLY A 89 6.68 4.50 5.59
CA GLY A 89 8.10 4.12 5.47
C GLY A 89 8.97 4.59 6.64
N PHE A 90 8.93 5.87 7.01
CA PHE A 90 9.73 6.41 8.13
C PHE A 90 9.42 5.77 9.51
N LYS A 91 8.26 5.12 9.66
CA LYS A 91 7.86 4.40 10.90
C LYS A 91 8.25 2.91 10.89
N THR A 92 8.91 2.43 9.85
CA THR A 92 9.26 1.02 9.65
C THR A 92 10.73 0.74 9.95
N ARG A 93 11.06 -0.51 10.27
CA ARG A 93 12.44 -0.99 10.46
C ARG A 93 12.62 -2.36 9.82
N ARG A 94 13.88 -2.70 9.51
CA ARG A 94 14.28 -4.04 9.07
C ARG A 94 13.88 -5.12 10.09
N THR A 95 14.03 -4.84 11.38
CA THR A 95 13.80 -5.80 12.47
C THR A 95 12.32 -6.05 12.79
N GLN A 96 11.40 -5.31 12.17
CA GLN A 96 9.97 -5.48 12.43
C GLN A 96 9.41 -6.59 11.57
N LYS A 97 8.74 -7.58 12.19
CA LYS A 97 7.99 -8.65 11.48
C LYS A 97 7.03 -8.11 10.42
N SER A 98 6.45 -6.93 10.64
CA SER A 98 5.58 -6.25 9.68
C SER A 98 6.27 -5.84 8.37
N SER A 99 7.59 -5.95 8.29
CA SER A 99 8.42 -5.65 7.11
C SER A 99 9.02 -6.92 6.49
N TRP A 100 8.73 -8.10 7.04
CA TRP A 100 9.23 -9.40 6.58
C TRP A 100 8.17 -10.05 5.68
N PHE A 101 8.54 -10.29 4.43
CA PHE A 101 7.66 -10.87 3.44
C PHE A 101 8.22 -12.21 2.98
N LEU A 102 7.35 -13.18 2.76
CA LEU A 102 7.72 -14.44 2.16
C LEU A 102 7.18 -14.45 0.72
N PRO A 103 8.04 -14.38 -0.31
CA PRO A 103 7.60 -14.60 -1.68
C PRO A 103 6.96 -15.98 -1.80
N ARG A 104 5.70 -16.02 -2.24
CA ARG A 104 4.98 -17.28 -2.48
C ARG A 104 4.93 -17.54 -3.98
N VAL A 105 5.18 -18.79 -4.36
CA VAL A 105 4.94 -19.28 -5.71
C VAL A 105 3.43 -19.31 -5.95
N LEU A 106 3.00 -18.93 -7.14
CA LEU A 106 1.60 -18.99 -7.54
C LEU A 106 1.18 -20.45 -7.71
N ASP A 107 -0.07 -20.77 -7.36
CA ASP A 107 -0.63 -22.08 -7.65
C ASP A 107 -1.07 -22.19 -9.12
N HIS A 108 -1.51 -23.37 -9.54
CA HIS A 108 -1.92 -23.60 -10.92
C HIS A 108 -3.08 -22.68 -11.35
N LYS A 109 -4.05 -22.40 -10.46
CA LYS A 109 -5.21 -21.56 -10.78
C LYS A 109 -4.79 -20.11 -10.97
N ASP A 110 -3.92 -19.61 -10.10
CA ASP A 110 -3.33 -18.28 -10.21
C ASP A 110 -2.54 -18.13 -11.52
N HIS A 111 -1.79 -19.17 -11.91
CA HIS A 111 -1.04 -19.20 -13.17
C HIS A 111 -1.96 -19.09 -14.40
N GLU A 112 -3.13 -19.74 -14.40
CA GLU A 112 -4.09 -19.59 -15.49
C GLU A 112 -4.62 -18.16 -15.60
N MET A 113 -4.92 -17.52 -14.46
CA MET A 113 -5.34 -16.11 -14.45
C MET A 113 -4.27 -15.18 -15.04
N VAL A 114 -2.99 -15.45 -14.75
CA VAL A 114 -1.87 -14.70 -15.35
C VAL A 114 -1.84 -14.89 -16.87
N ARG A 115 -1.97 -16.13 -17.35
CA ARG A 115 -1.97 -16.43 -18.80
C ARG A 115 -3.14 -15.74 -19.52
N LEU A 116 -4.33 -15.75 -18.93
CA LEU A 116 -5.51 -15.07 -19.48
C LEU A 116 -5.26 -13.56 -19.61
N LEU A 117 -4.71 -12.92 -18.58
CA LEU A 117 -4.38 -11.49 -18.61
C LEU A 117 -3.31 -11.14 -19.66
N GLN A 118 -2.32 -12.02 -19.86
CA GLN A 118 -1.24 -11.81 -20.82
C GLN A 118 -1.67 -12.09 -22.27
N SER A 119 -2.61 -13.02 -22.49
CA SER A 119 -3.10 -13.41 -23.82
C SER A 119 -3.96 -12.36 -24.54
N GLY A 120 -4.27 -11.22 -23.89
CA GLY A 120 -5.09 -10.15 -24.49
C GLY A 120 -6.58 -10.49 -24.66
N ALA A 121 -7.01 -11.71 -24.32
CA ALA A 121 -8.40 -12.16 -24.44
C ALA A 121 -9.40 -11.41 -23.51
N GLY A 122 -8.91 -10.62 -22.55
CA GLY A 122 -9.73 -9.88 -21.58
C GLY A 122 -10.03 -8.41 -21.92
N LEU A 123 -9.43 -7.82 -22.96
CA LEU A 123 -9.62 -6.38 -23.25
C LEU A 123 -10.87 -6.04 -24.09
N ARG A 124 -11.76 -7.00 -24.33
CA ARG A 124 -13.09 -6.75 -24.96
C ARG A 124 -14.28 -6.94 -24.01
N GLY A 125 -14.07 -7.20 -22.73
CA GLY A 125 -15.15 -7.35 -21.74
C GLY A 125 -15.34 -6.08 -20.92
N GLY A 126 -16.53 -5.48 -21.01
CA GLY A 126 -16.89 -4.16 -20.48
C GLY A 126 -16.44 -3.80 -19.06
N ARG A 127 -16.20 -2.50 -18.85
CA ARG A 127 -16.23 -1.84 -17.54
C ARG A 127 -17.37 -2.42 -16.68
N PRO A 128 -17.14 -2.85 -15.43
CA PRO A 128 -18.24 -3.03 -14.50
C PRO A 128 -18.90 -1.67 -14.32
N GLY A 129 -20.15 -1.56 -14.76
CA GLY A 129 -20.95 -0.36 -14.57
C GLY A 129 -20.97 0.04 -13.10
N SER A 130 -20.80 1.34 -12.85
CA SER A 130 -21.05 1.94 -11.54
C SER A 130 -22.40 1.45 -11.01
N PRO A 131 -22.51 0.95 -9.77
CA PRO A 131 -23.79 0.58 -9.20
C PRO A 131 -24.72 1.79 -9.26
N GLY A 132 -25.79 1.65 -10.03
CA GLY A 132 -26.82 2.68 -10.20
C GLY A 132 -27.33 3.13 -8.84
N LYS A 133 -27.43 4.46 -8.67
CA LYS A 133 -28.15 5.08 -7.56
C LYS A 133 -29.62 4.67 -7.67
N GLY A 134 -30.01 3.63 -6.95
CA GLY A 134 -31.42 3.34 -6.69
C GLY A 134 -32.09 4.53 -5.98
N PRO A 135 -33.40 4.77 -6.19
CA PRO A 135 -34.08 5.89 -5.57
C PRO A 135 -34.04 5.74 -4.04
N ARG A 136 -33.53 6.76 -3.35
CA ARG A 136 -33.55 6.81 -1.88
C ARG A 136 -35.01 6.90 -1.42
N PRO A 137 -35.48 6.07 -0.47
CA PRO A 137 -36.80 6.26 0.11
C PRO A 137 -36.84 7.60 0.84
N ARG A 138 -37.82 8.44 0.48
CA ARG A 138 -38.12 9.71 1.13
C ARG A 138 -38.42 9.44 2.61
N ARG A 139 -37.48 9.80 3.49
CA ARG A 139 -37.74 9.96 4.92
C ARG A 139 -38.82 11.03 5.09
N GLN A 140 -40.05 10.61 5.40
CA GLN A 140 -41.09 11.51 5.87
C GLN A 140 -40.58 12.20 7.14
N ARG A 141 -40.35 13.51 7.02
CA ARG A 141 -40.17 14.41 8.16
C ARG A 141 -41.48 14.42 8.96
N ARG A 142 -41.57 13.61 10.00
CA ARG A 142 -42.60 13.79 11.03
C ARG A 142 -42.18 14.99 11.87
N ARG A 143 -42.72 16.15 11.49
CA ARG A 143 -42.69 17.40 12.29
C ARG A 143 -43.34 17.12 13.63
N GLN A 144 -42.55 16.93 14.70
CA GLN A 144 -43.05 17.22 16.05
C GLN A 144 -42.68 18.67 16.36
N ARG A 145 -43.73 19.50 16.34
CA ARG A 145 -43.71 20.89 16.76
C ARG A 145 -43.28 20.94 18.22
N LYS A 146 -42.22 21.71 18.50
CA LYS A 146 -42.01 22.36 19.80
C LYS A 146 -43.29 23.14 20.16
N ARG A 147 -43.90 22.83 21.30
CA ARG A 147 -44.76 23.77 22.03
C ARG A 147 -44.00 24.17 23.29
N SER A 148 -43.63 25.43 23.33
CA SER A 148 -43.21 26.19 24.50
C SER A 148 -44.43 26.57 25.34
N ARG A 149 -44.39 26.31 26.65
CA ARG A 149 -45.05 27.06 27.76
C ARG A 149 -44.23 26.74 29.02
N ARG A 150 -43.41 27.66 29.56
CA ARG A 150 -43.67 28.78 30.49
C ARG A 150 -44.14 28.34 31.90
N GLY A 151 -43.38 28.78 32.92
CA GLY A 151 -43.75 28.91 34.35
C GLY A 151 -43.43 27.66 35.18
N GLY A 152 -42.66 27.67 36.28
CA GLY A 152 -42.37 28.74 37.22
C GLY A 152 -43.34 28.64 38.41
N ALA A 153 -42.97 27.85 39.41
CA ALA A 153 -43.39 27.92 40.81
C ALA A 153 -42.42 27.07 41.62
#